data_AF-A0A9W6ZHD9-F1
#
_entry.id   AF-A0A9W6ZHD9-F1
#
_cell.length_a   1.000
_cell.length_b   1.000
_cell.length_c   1.000
_cell.angle_alpha   90.00
_cell.angle_beta   90.00
_cell.angle_gamma   90.00
#
_symmetry.space_group_name_H-M   'P 1'
#
loop_
_entity.id
_entity.type
_entity.pdbx_description
1 polymer ?
#
loop_
_entity_poly.entity_id
_entity_poly.type
_entity_poly.pdbx_seq_one_letter_code
_entity_poly.pdbx_strand_id
1 'polypeptide(L)'
;MSQGAREAKLAECRRNQMRWMEERQQANEIKEVKGEVKQEAGRLRVELKEDLRKSQALTGKENIDLAASMENYLAGELMTHQCQICYELMAPPHHTPTLLFPCGHTFCNKCVERSKEGKEGKKGKCPYCRSPITSSAVNHSLKDLIERFADQKGKLEREEVDHLDDLFPKAESKKEGGRRGEGGHYLASYKSTAMREKILLNELDDSQKSLQNIVRRKIGVKSMKEILVKEREETERKRKEILEELALINHHLEEQGNKQERAEEEEEEVISQIELIRKTLDNVKGELEKTKMLALGSGVSLHELDTN
;
A
#
# COMPACT_ATOMS: atom_id res chain seq x y z
N MET A 1 44.87 61.08 45.58
CA MET A 1 44.41 60.40 44.36
C MET A 1 44.68 61.31 43.18
N SER A 2 45.43 60.86 42.17
CA SER A 2 45.70 61.65 40.97
C SER A 2 44.42 61.88 40.16
N GLN A 3 44.36 62.99 39.44
CA GLN A 3 43.24 63.34 38.56
C GLN A 3 42.94 62.22 37.55
N GLY A 4 43.97 61.55 37.03
CA GLY A 4 43.83 60.39 36.15
C GLY A 4 43.11 59.19 36.78
N ALA A 5 43.22 58.98 38.10
CA ALA A 5 42.50 57.88 38.77
C ALA A 5 40.98 58.14 38.87
N ARG A 6 40.55 59.41 38.87
CA ARG A 6 39.13 59.78 38.85
C ARG A 6 38.54 59.64 37.44
N GLU A 7 39.28 60.05 36.43
CA GLU A 7 38.89 59.91 35.02
C GLU A 7 38.79 58.44 34.60
N ALA A 8 39.73 57.59 35.03
CA ALA A 8 39.66 56.14 34.78
C ALA A 8 38.40 55.50 35.39
N LYS A 9 38.04 55.85 36.63
CA LYS A 9 36.82 55.37 37.30
C LYS A 9 35.54 55.85 36.61
N LEU A 10 35.51 57.09 36.13
CA LEU A 10 34.37 57.63 35.37
C LEU A 10 34.21 56.92 34.01
N ALA A 11 35.32 56.67 33.31
CA ALA A 11 35.31 55.93 32.06
C ALA A 11 34.85 54.47 32.26
N GLU A 12 35.29 53.83 33.34
CA GLU A 12 34.84 52.49 33.73
C GLU A 12 33.35 52.46 34.08
N CYS A 13 32.86 53.45 34.84
CA CYS A 13 31.44 53.59 35.16
C CYS A 13 30.59 53.75 33.90
N ARG A 14 31.02 54.58 32.93
CA ARG A 14 30.33 54.73 31.63
C ARG A 14 30.33 53.44 30.82
N ARG A 15 31.44 52.69 30.78
CA ARG A 15 31.49 51.38 30.10
C ARG A 15 30.54 50.37 30.74
N ASN A 16 30.48 50.32 32.07
CA ASN A 16 29.56 49.45 32.79
C ASN A 16 28.10 49.85 32.58
N GLN A 17 27.81 51.15 32.52
CA GLN A 17 26.48 51.67 32.21
C GLN A 17 26.03 51.28 30.79
N MET A 18 26.91 51.40 29.80
CA MET A 18 26.62 50.99 28.42
C MET A 18 26.38 49.47 28.32
N ARG A 19 27.26 48.66 28.93
CA ARG A 19 27.08 47.20 28.97
C ARG A 19 25.74 46.80 29.62
N TRP A 20 25.37 47.43 30.73
CA TRP A 20 24.10 47.14 31.39
C TRP A 20 22.88 47.49 30.53
N MET A 21 22.95 48.60 29.77
CA MET A 21 21.90 48.98 28.83
C MET A 21 21.78 47.98 27.68
N GLU A 22 22.90 47.52 27.11
CA GLU A 22 22.95 46.49 26.07
C GLU A 22 22.41 45.14 26.58
N GLU A 23 22.83 44.69 27.77
CA GLU A 23 22.33 43.45 28.38
C GLU A 23 20.82 43.52 28.65
N ARG A 24 20.31 44.69 29.08
CA ARG A 24 18.88 44.90 29.29
C ARG A 24 18.10 44.89 27.98
N GLN A 25 18.67 45.45 26.91
CA GLN A 25 18.07 45.41 25.57
C GLN A 25 18.01 43.97 25.05
N GLN A 26 19.13 43.23 25.12
CA GLN A 26 19.18 41.82 24.73
C GLN A 26 18.20 40.96 25.54
N ALA A 27 18.08 41.21 26.85
CA ALA A 27 17.13 40.48 27.69
C ALA A 27 15.67 40.71 27.29
N ASN A 28 15.32 41.92 26.82
CA ASN A 28 13.99 42.22 26.31
C ASN A 28 13.73 41.52 24.96
N GLU A 29 14.69 41.55 24.04
CA GLU A 29 14.61 40.86 22.74
C GLU A 29 14.43 39.34 22.94
N ILE A 30 15.21 38.73 23.85
CA ILE A 30 15.06 37.31 24.21
C ILE A 30 13.66 37.03 24.78
N LYS A 31 13.11 37.94 25.58
CA LYS A 31 11.78 37.77 26.19
C LYS A 31 10.68 37.83 25.14
N GLU A 32 10.81 38.69 24.14
CA GLU A 32 9.89 38.83 23.02
C GLU A 32 9.89 37.57 22.13
N VAL A 33 11.08 37.13 21.70
CA VAL A 33 11.24 35.89 20.91
C VAL A 33 10.70 34.67 21.65
N LYS A 34 10.94 34.56 22.97
CA LYS A 34 10.35 33.48 23.80
C LYS A 34 8.82 33.51 23.83
N GLY A 35 8.22 34.70 23.74
CA GLY A 35 6.77 34.87 23.64
C GLY A 35 6.23 34.31 22.34
N GLU A 36 6.85 34.67 21.22
CA GLU A 36 6.47 34.21 19.88
C GLU A 36 6.60 32.70 19.73
N VAL A 37 7.74 32.12 20.15
CA VAL A 37 7.96 30.66 20.11
C VAL A 37 6.90 29.91 20.93
N LYS A 38 6.50 30.46 22.08
CA LYS A 38 5.46 29.85 22.92
C LYS A 38 4.08 29.90 22.26
N GLN A 39 3.77 31.00 21.56
CA GLN A 39 2.52 31.14 20.81
C GLN A 39 2.47 30.16 19.63
N GLU A 40 3.56 30.07 18.86
CA GLU A 40 3.67 29.16 17.72
C GLU A 40 3.57 27.69 18.14
N ALA A 41 4.26 27.30 19.21
CA ALA A 41 4.15 25.97 19.79
C ALA A 41 2.72 25.66 20.29
N GLY A 42 1.99 26.67 20.76
CA GLY A 42 0.57 26.56 21.11
C GLY A 42 -0.29 26.25 19.89
N ARG A 43 -0.08 26.97 18.78
CA ARG A 43 -0.83 26.75 17.52
C ARG A 43 -0.60 25.35 16.97
N LEU A 44 0.67 24.93 16.86
CA LEU A 44 1.04 23.61 16.34
C LEU A 44 0.46 22.45 17.17
N ARG A 45 0.34 22.60 18.50
CA ARG A 45 -0.29 21.58 19.36
C ARG A 45 -1.79 21.41 19.08
N VAL A 46 -2.48 22.49 18.73
CA VAL A 46 -3.91 22.44 18.40
C VAL A 46 -4.10 21.76 17.05
N GLU A 47 -3.33 22.15 16.04
CA GLU A 47 -3.34 21.55 14.70
C GLU A 47 -3.06 20.05 14.76
N LEU A 48 -2.00 19.63 15.44
CA LEU A 48 -1.65 18.21 15.59
C LEU A 48 -2.74 17.39 16.28
N LYS A 49 -3.43 17.97 17.27
CA LYS A 49 -4.52 17.29 17.99
C LYS A 49 -5.75 17.13 17.10
N GLU A 50 -6.01 18.09 16.22
CA GLU A 50 -7.10 18.02 15.26
C GLU A 50 -6.83 16.98 14.18
N ASP A 51 -5.61 16.92 13.66
CA ASP A 51 -5.19 15.93 12.66
C ASP A 51 -5.23 14.51 13.23
N LEU A 52 -4.80 14.33 14.49
CA LEU A 52 -4.90 13.03 15.16
C LEU A 52 -6.37 12.58 15.30
N ARG A 53 -7.28 13.50 15.63
CA ARG A 53 -8.72 13.19 15.69
C ARG A 53 -9.29 12.83 14.32
N LYS A 54 -8.89 13.52 13.26
CA LYS A 54 -9.29 13.21 11.88
C LYS A 54 -8.79 11.83 11.46
N SER A 55 -7.52 11.52 11.73
CA SER A 55 -6.93 10.20 11.46
C SER A 55 -7.61 9.07 12.24
N GLN A 56 -7.91 9.29 13.53
CA GLN A 56 -8.65 8.32 14.35
C GLN A 56 -10.09 8.10 13.85
N ALA A 57 -10.77 9.14 13.38
CA ALA A 57 -12.12 9.03 12.81
C ALA A 57 -12.14 8.29 11.46
N LEU A 58 -11.10 8.48 10.63
CA LEU A 58 -10.96 7.78 9.35
C LEU A 58 -10.67 6.29 9.56
N THR A 59 -9.70 5.95 10.41
CA THR A 59 -9.36 4.56 10.74
C THR A 59 -10.52 3.81 11.41
N GLY A 60 -11.33 4.48 12.24
CA GLY A 60 -12.53 3.89 12.83
C GLY A 60 -13.58 3.51 11.78
N LYS A 61 -13.81 4.36 10.77
CA LYS A 61 -14.75 4.08 9.68
C LYS A 61 -14.24 2.99 8.72
N GLU A 62 -12.96 3.05 8.37
CA GLU A 62 -12.32 2.04 7.51
C GLU A 62 -12.37 0.64 8.14
N ASN A 63 -12.17 0.54 9.46
CA ASN A 63 -12.25 -0.74 10.16
C ASN A 63 -13.68 -1.33 10.21
N ILE A 64 -14.71 -0.47 10.35
CA ILE A 64 -16.12 -0.91 10.34
C ILE A 64 -16.51 -1.39 8.94
N ASP A 65 -16.13 -0.64 7.90
CA ASP A 65 -16.42 -1.01 6.51
C ASP A 65 -15.63 -2.26 6.08
N LEU A 66 -14.39 -2.43 6.56
CA LEU A 66 -13.59 -3.63 6.31
C LEU A 66 -14.19 -4.86 7.00
N ALA A 67 -14.66 -4.72 8.25
CA ALA A 67 -15.32 -5.81 8.97
C ALA A 67 -16.61 -6.26 8.27
N ALA A 68 -17.47 -5.32 7.86
CA ALA A 68 -18.69 -5.62 7.13
C ALA A 68 -18.42 -6.19 5.72
N SER A 69 -17.37 -5.72 5.05
CA SER A 69 -16.93 -6.26 3.76
C SER A 69 -16.40 -7.70 3.89
N MET A 70 -15.62 -7.94 4.95
CA MET A 70 -15.09 -9.27 5.27
C MET A 70 -16.23 -10.24 5.62
N GLU A 71 -17.24 -9.81 6.39
CA GLU A 71 -18.42 -10.63 6.70
C GLU A 71 -19.21 -11.02 5.45
N ASN A 72 -19.42 -10.09 4.52
CA ASN A 72 -20.08 -10.37 3.24
C ASN A 72 -19.28 -11.32 2.33
N TYR A 73 -17.95 -11.18 2.31
CA TYR A 73 -17.07 -12.09 1.58
C TYR A 73 -17.09 -13.50 2.18
N LEU A 74 -17.03 -13.59 3.52
CA LEU A 74 -17.07 -14.85 4.26
C LEU A 74 -18.41 -15.56 4.13
N ALA A 75 -19.53 -14.84 4.12
CA ALA A 75 -20.86 -15.39 3.83
C ALA A 75 -20.93 -16.00 2.41
N GLY A 76 -20.32 -15.34 1.43
CA GLY A 76 -20.20 -15.86 0.06
C GLY A 76 -19.36 -17.13 -0.02
N GLU A 77 -18.22 -17.17 0.69
CA GLU A 77 -17.36 -18.35 0.77
C GLU A 77 -18.05 -19.51 1.52
N LEU A 78 -18.89 -19.27 2.53
CA LEU A 78 -19.64 -20.35 3.20
C LEU A 78 -20.60 -21.11 2.26
N MET A 79 -21.16 -20.42 1.26
CA MET A 79 -22.00 -21.07 0.25
C MET A 79 -21.20 -22.03 -0.65
N THR A 80 -19.88 -21.86 -0.77
CA THR A 80 -19.02 -22.74 -1.57
C THR A 80 -18.73 -24.07 -0.86
N HIS A 81 -18.91 -24.14 0.47
CA HIS A 81 -18.59 -25.30 1.31
C HIS A 81 -19.75 -26.28 1.51
N GLN A 82 -20.64 -26.39 0.52
CA GLN A 82 -21.74 -27.34 0.49
C GLN A 82 -21.32 -28.66 -0.16
N CYS A 83 -21.87 -29.77 0.31
CA CYS A 83 -21.61 -31.06 -0.29
C CYS A 83 -22.27 -31.15 -1.67
N GLN A 84 -21.51 -31.47 -2.72
CA GLN A 84 -22.02 -31.55 -4.11
C GLN A 84 -22.99 -32.72 -4.38
N ILE A 85 -23.38 -33.48 -3.35
CA ILE A 85 -24.28 -34.64 -3.46
C ILE A 85 -25.63 -34.34 -2.79
N CYS A 86 -25.61 -33.83 -1.55
CA CYS A 86 -26.82 -33.47 -0.81
C CYS A 86 -27.12 -31.98 -0.79
N TYR A 87 -26.18 -31.14 -1.23
CA TYR A 87 -26.24 -29.66 -1.20
C TYR A 87 -26.43 -29.07 0.21
N GLU A 88 -26.18 -29.87 1.24
CA GLU A 88 -26.17 -29.41 2.63
C GLU A 88 -24.77 -28.90 3.01
N LEU A 89 -24.73 -27.91 3.90
CA LEU A 89 -23.48 -27.38 4.46
C LEU A 89 -22.71 -28.52 5.14
N MET A 90 -21.40 -28.60 4.89
CA MET A 90 -20.54 -29.64 5.47
C MET A 90 -20.21 -29.39 6.95
N ALA A 91 -21.22 -29.12 7.77
CA ALA A 91 -21.09 -28.83 9.19
C ALA A 91 -21.09 -30.14 10.02
N PRO A 92 -20.17 -30.28 10.99
CA PRO A 92 -20.23 -31.35 11.99
C PRO A 92 -21.50 -31.28 12.86
N PRO A 93 -21.94 -32.38 13.47
CA PRO A 93 -21.38 -33.74 13.41
C PRO A 93 -21.90 -34.58 12.23
N HIS A 94 -22.99 -34.17 11.57
CA HIS A 94 -23.71 -35.00 10.61
C HIS A 94 -23.24 -34.85 9.16
N HIS A 95 -22.54 -33.76 8.83
CA HIS A 95 -22.06 -33.48 7.47
C HIS A 95 -20.56 -33.18 7.42
N THR A 96 -19.77 -33.81 8.28
CA THR A 96 -18.32 -33.56 8.38
C THR A 96 -17.61 -33.74 7.02
N PRO A 97 -16.79 -32.77 6.56
CA PRO A 97 -16.13 -32.82 5.28
C PRO A 97 -15.08 -33.95 5.27
N THR A 98 -15.22 -34.86 4.31
CA THR A 98 -14.43 -36.08 4.18
C THR A 98 -13.75 -36.10 2.82
N LEU A 99 -12.42 -36.15 2.84
CA LEU A 99 -11.53 -36.21 1.69
C LEU A 99 -11.36 -37.66 1.21
N LEU A 100 -11.43 -37.87 -0.09
CA LEU A 100 -11.27 -39.19 -0.72
C LEU A 100 -9.88 -39.35 -1.35
N PHE A 101 -9.20 -40.47 -1.09
CA PHE A 101 -7.90 -40.79 -1.70
C PHE A 101 -8.04 -41.85 -2.80
N PRO A 102 -7.28 -41.73 -3.92
CA PRO A 102 -6.25 -40.72 -4.20
C PRO A 102 -6.75 -39.42 -4.87
N CYS A 103 -8.05 -39.30 -5.16
CA CYS A 103 -8.54 -38.25 -6.06
C CYS A 103 -8.71 -36.85 -5.44
N GLY A 104 -8.62 -36.70 -4.12
CA GLY A 104 -8.66 -35.41 -3.42
C GLY A 104 -10.04 -34.72 -3.38
N HIS A 105 -11.12 -35.37 -3.82
CA HIS A 105 -12.46 -34.77 -3.76
C HIS A 105 -13.03 -34.86 -2.34
N THR A 106 -13.71 -33.79 -1.90
CA THR A 106 -14.30 -33.69 -0.55
C THR A 106 -15.83 -33.72 -0.62
N PHE A 107 -16.46 -34.55 0.21
CA PHE A 107 -17.91 -34.62 0.37
C PHE A 107 -18.27 -34.80 1.85
N CYS A 108 -19.54 -34.65 2.24
CA CYS A 108 -19.92 -34.94 3.62
C CYS A 108 -19.80 -36.46 3.91
N ASN A 109 -19.44 -36.81 5.15
CA ASN A 109 -19.29 -38.19 5.62
C ASN A 109 -20.51 -39.06 5.28
N LYS A 110 -21.73 -38.55 5.49
CA LYS A 110 -22.99 -39.24 5.18
C LYS A 110 -23.10 -39.64 3.70
N CYS A 111 -22.66 -38.78 2.78
CA CYS A 111 -22.67 -39.09 1.35
C CYS A 111 -21.52 -40.03 0.96
N VAL A 112 -20.37 -39.95 1.62
CA VAL A 112 -19.25 -40.88 1.41
C VAL A 112 -19.63 -42.30 1.85
N GLU A 113 -20.24 -42.45 3.02
CA GLU A 113 -20.73 -43.73 3.55
C GLU A 113 -21.76 -44.36 2.60
N ARG A 114 -22.74 -43.57 2.15
CA ARG A 114 -23.73 -44.03 1.16
C ARG A 114 -23.09 -44.48 -0.16
N SER A 115 -22.00 -43.85 -0.59
CA SER A 115 -21.26 -44.26 -1.79
C SER A 115 -20.49 -45.57 -1.60
N LYS A 116 -20.05 -45.87 -0.36
CA LYS A 116 -19.42 -47.15 0.00
C LYS A 116 -20.43 -48.30 0.09
N GLU A 117 -21.69 -48.00 0.39
CA GLU A 117 -22.78 -48.98 0.55
C GLU A 117 -23.63 -49.20 -0.70
N GLY A 118 -23.38 -48.44 -1.78
CA GLY A 118 -24.19 -48.45 -3.00
C GLY A 118 -24.23 -49.78 -3.77
N LYS A 119 -25.20 -49.88 -4.70
CA LYS A 119 -25.41 -51.05 -5.59
C LYS A 119 -24.16 -51.39 -6.43
N GLU A 120 -24.05 -52.65 -6.83
CA GLU A 120 -22.94 -53.22 -7.61
C GLU A 120 -22.59 -52.33 -8.82
N GLY A 121 -21.30 -51.98 -8.95
CA GLY A 121 -20.76 -51.14 -10.03
C GLY A 121 -20.32 -49.72 -9.63
N LYS A 122 -20.95 -49.12 -8.61
CA LYS A 122 -20.57 -47.79 -8.05
C LYS A 122 -19.93 -47.86 -6.66
N LYS A 123 -19.92 -49.05 -6.05
CA LYS A 123 -19.34 -49.30 -4.74
C LYS A 123 -17.86 -48.88 -4.70
N GLY A 124 -17.52 -48.02 -3.74
CA GLY A 124 -16.13 -47.61 -3.51
C GLY A 124 -15.52 -46.74 -4.61
N LYS A 125 -16.33 -46.00 -5.39
CA LYS A 125 -15.83 -45.04 -6.39
C LYS A 125 -16.22 -43.60 -6.01
N CYS A 126 -15.37 -42.65 -6.37
CA CYS A 126 -15.64 -41.22 -6.17
C CYS A 126 -16.87 -40.78 -6.98
N PRO A 127 -17.87 -40.10 -6.40
CA PRO A 127 -19.05 -39.63 -7.12
C PRO A 127 -18.76 -38.63 -8.24
N TYR A 128 -17.66 -37.88 -8.14
CA TYR A 128 -17.27 -36.87 -9.12
C TYR A 128 -16.39 -37.44 -10.24
N CYS A 129 -15.20 -37.94 -9.90
CA CYS A 129 -14.23 -38.42 -10.91
C CYS A 129 -14.30 -39.93 -11.20
N ARG A 130 -15.13 -40.69 -10.46
CA ARG A 130 -15.30 -42.16 -10.60
C ARG A 130 -14.05 -43.01 -10.32
N SER A 131 -12.95 -42.42 -9.86
CA SER A 131 -11.75 -43.14 -9.43
C SER A 131 -12.06 -44.04 -8.22
N PRO A 132 -11.40 -45.22 -8.09
CA PRO A 132 -11.55 -46.07 -6.92
C PRO A 132 -11.06 -45.35 -5.66
N ILE A 133 -11.83 -45.46 -4.57
CA ILE A 133 -11.51 -44.89 -3.27
C ILE A 133 -10.70 -45.92 -2.49
N THR A 134 -9.42 -45.64 -2.26
CA THR A 134 -8.54 -46.51 -1.47
C THR A 134 -8.74 -46.26 0.03
N SER A 135 -8.87 -45.00 0.41
CA SER A 135 -9.11 -44.57 1.80
C SER A 135 -9.84 -43.23 1.83
N SER A 136 -10.33 -42.86 3.02
CA SER A 136 -11.02 -41.59 3.26
C SER A 136 -10.57 -41.02 4.60
N ALA A 137 -10.37 -39.71 4.69
CA ALA A 137 -10.01 -39.03 5.93
C ALA A 137 -10.83 -37.75 6.11
N VAL A 138 -11.00 -37.31 7.36
CA VAL A 138 -11.65 -36.03 7.66
C VAL A 138 -10.74 -34.88 7.22
N ASN A 139 -11.30 -33.92 6.49
CA ASN A 139 -10.61 -32.68 6.15
C ASN A 139 -10.70 -31.72 7.35
N HIS A 140 -9.76 -31.84 8.29
CA HIS A 140 -9.75 -31.03 9.51
C HIS A 140 -9.66 -29.52 9.22
N SER A 141 -8.87 -29.12 8.22
CA SER A 141 -8.76 -27.70 7.82
C SER A 141 -10.11 -27.13 7.40
N LEU A 142 -10.87 -27.88 6.59
CA LEU A 142 -12.19 -27.44 6.16
C LEU A 142 -13.24 -27.54 7.28
N LYS A 143 -13.16 -28.59 8.11
CA LYS A 143 -14.01 -28.76 9.29
C LYS A 143 -13.90 -27.56 10.24
N ASP A 144 -12.67 -27.21 10.62
CA ASP A 144 -12.40 -26.14 11.58
C ASP A 144 -12.84 -24.78 11.03
N LEU A 145 -12.70 -24.58 9.71
CA LEU A 145 -13.18 -23.38 9.02
C LEU A 145 -14.71 -23.27 9.13
N ILE A 146 -15.44 -24.33 8.76
CA ILE A 146 -16.91 -24.35 8.80
C ILE A 146 -17.44 -24.19 10.23
N GLU A 147 -16.82 -24.84 11.22
CA GLU A 147 -17.22 -24.74 12.63
C GLU A 147 -17.10 -23.31 13.18
N ARG A 148 -15.94 -22.65 12.96
CA ARG A 148 -15.73 -21.27 13.40
C ARG A 148 -16.79 -20.31 12.86
N PHE A 149 -17.24 -20.55 11.64
CA PHE A 149 -18.28 -19.75 11.01
C PHE A 149 -19.68 -20.06 11.52
N ALA A 150 -20.03 -21.34 11.67
CA ALA A 150 -21.32 -21.75 12.23
C ALA A 150 -21.52 -21.18 13.64
N ASP A 151 -20.46 -21.17 14.45
CA ASP A 151 -20.48 -20.60 15.81
C ASP A 151 -20.66 -19.08 15.84
N GLN A 152 -20.13 -18.36 14.85
CA GLN A 152 -20.32 -16.91 14.72
C GLN A 152 -21.76 -16.57 14.31
N LYS A 153 -22.32 -17.34 13.36
CA LYS A 153 -23.71 -17.14 12.90
C LYS A 153 -24.74 -17.45 13.99
N GLY A 154 -24.55 -18.54 14.74
CA GLY A 154 -25.43 -18.92 15.85
C GLY A 154 -25.40 -17.98 17.07
N LYS A 155 -24.48 -17.01 17.11
CA LYS A 155 -24.50 -15.92 18.10
C LYS A 155 -25.36 -14.73 17.66
N LEU A 156 -25.47 -14.47 16.35
CA LEU A 156 -26.28 -13.39 15.78
C LEU A 156 -27.77 -13.77 15.69
N GLU A 157 -28.10 -15.00 15.28
CA GLU A 157 -29.50 -15.43 15.14
C GLU A 157 -30.23 -15.59 16.50
N ARG A 158 -29.52 -15.76 17.61
CA ARG A 158 -30.14 -15.87 18.95
C ARG A 158 -30.70 -14.55 19.50
N GLU A 159 -30.32 -13.41 18.93
CA GLU A 159 -30.88 -12.10 19.33
C GLU A 159 -32.19 -11.76 18.61
N GLU A 160 -32.58 -12.47 17.53
CA GLU A 160 -33.77 -12.14 16.72
C GLU A 160 -35.02 -13.02 17.00
N VAL A 161 -34.90 -14.15 17.69
CA VAL A 161 -36.01 -15.15 17.77
C VAL A 161 -36.90 -15.01 19.03
N ASP A 162 -36.59 -14.15 19.99
CA ASP A 162 -37.37 -14.00 21.23
C ASP A 162 -38.73 -13.25 21.06
N HIS A 163 -39.11 -12.82 19.85
CA HIS A 163 -40.28 -11.94 19.64
C HIS A 163 -41.44 -12.49 18.79
N LEU A 164 -41.48 -13.78 18.44
CA LEU A 164 -42.53 -14.33 17.54
C LEU A 164 -43.48 -15.38 18.12
N ASP A 165 -43.30 -15.85 19.36
CA ASP A 165 -44.20 -16.86 19.96
C ASP A 165 -45.50 -16.28 20.59
N ASP A 166 -45.67 -14.95 20.62
CA ASP A 166 -46.80 -14.28 21.30
C ASP A 166 -48.05 -14.00 20.44
N LEU A 167 -48.05 -14.32 19.13
CA LEU A 167 -49.14 -13.90 18.23
C LEU A 167 -50.14 -14.99 17.79
N PHE A 168 -49.99 -16.25 18.24
CA PHE A 168 -50.97 -17.30 17.91
C PHE A 168 -51.35 -18.16 19.13
N PRO A 169 -52.44 -17.81 19.84
CA PRO A 169 -53.02 -18.70 20.83
C PRO A 169 -53.47 -20.01 20.16
N LYS A 170 -53.04 -21.14 20.71
CA LYS A 170 -53.50 -22.47 20.31
C LYS A 170 -55.02 -22.54 20.49
N ALA A 171 -55.75 -22.46 19.38
CA ALA A 171 -57.20 -22.68 19.39
C ALA A 171 -57.47 -24.14 19.76
N GLU A 172 -58.02 -24.35 20.95
CA GLU A 172 -58.43 -25.65 21.45
C GLU A 172 -59.51 -26.26 20.55
N SER A 173 -59.18 -27.43 19.99
CA SER A 173 -60.06 -28.20 19.13
C SER A 173 -61.19 -28.86 19.93
N LYS A 174 -62.39 -28.28 19.88
CA LYS A 174 -63.64 -29.03 20.13
C LYS A 174 -64.20 -29.56 18.81
N LYS A 175 -64.28 -30.88 18.73
CA LYS A 175 -64.92 -31.64 17.64
C LYS A 175 -66.43 -31.46 17.74
N GLU A 176 -67.06 -30.82 16.75
CA GLU A 176 -68.44 -31.14 16.37
C GLU A 176 -68.57 -31.09 14.85
N GLY A 177 -69.23 -32.10 14.30
CA GLY A 177 -69.35 -32.34 12.87
C GLY A 177 -70.44 -31.51 12.21
N GLY A 178 -70.40 -31.50 10.88
CA GLY A 178 -71.56 -31.17 10.05
C GLY A 178 -71.30 -30.07 9.01
N ARG A 179 -71.57 -30.44 7.75
CA ARG A 179 -71.76 -29.58 6.56
C ARG A 179 -70.48 -28.97 5.97
N ARG A 180 -69.95 -29.65 4.95
CA ARG A 180 -68.99 -29.12 3.98
C ARG A 180 -69.65 -28.00 3.17
N GLY A 181 -69.60 -26.77 3.68
CA GLY A 181 -70.02 -25.57 2.95
C GLY A 181 -68.93 -25.10 1.99
N GLU A 182 -69.36 -24.67 0.80
CA GLU A 182 -68.55 -24.14 -0.31
C GLU A 182 -67.63 -22.95 0.06
N GLY A 183 -67.78 -22.36 1.26
CA GLY A 183 -66.94 -21.28 1.77
C GLY A 183 -65.49 -21.66 2.11
N GLY A 184 -65.16 -22.95 2.25
CA GLY A 184 -63.80 -23.41 2.57
C GLY A 184 -62.76 -23.12 1.48
N HIS A 185 -63.18 -23.12 0.22
CA HIS A 185 -62.28 -22.89 -0.92
C HIS A 185 -61.80 -21.43 -1.00
N TYR A 186 -62.68 -20.46 -0.70
CA TYR A 186 -62.32 -19.05 -0.67
C TYR A 186 -61.33 -18.72 0.45
N LEU A 187 -61.50 -19.33 1.63
CA LEU A 187 -60.58 -19.13 2.75
C LEU A 187 -59.19 -19.70 2.47
N ALA A 188 -59.11 -20.87 1.83
CA ALA A 188 -57.84 -21.45 1.40
C ALA A 188 -57.15 -20.60 0.32
N SER A 189 -57.91 -20.12 -0.68
CA SER A 189 -57.41 -19.24 -1.73
C SER A 189 -56.88 -17.90 -1.17
N TYR A 190 -57.62 -17.29 -0.23
CA TYR A 190 -57.17 -16.08 0.46
C TYR A 190 -55.85 -16.29 1.21
N LYS A 191 -55.74 -17.36 2.01
CA LYS A 191 -54.49 -17.69 2.74
C LYS A 191 -53.30 -17.90 1.80
N SER A 192 -53.51 -18.62 0.70
CA SER A 192 -52.46 -18.82 -0.31
C SER A 192 -52.04 -17.50 -0.96
N THR A 193 -52.98 -16.60 -1.22
CA THR A 193 -52.71 -15.31 -1.85
C THR A 193 -52.00 -14.37 -0.88
N ALA A 194 -52.43 -14.31 0.38
CA ALA A 194 -51.78 -13.54 1.44
C ALA A 194 -50.34 -14.01 1.72
N MET A 195 -50.10 -15.32 1.70
CA MET A 195 -48.73 -15.86 1.82
C MET A 195 -47.86 -15.43 0.63
N ARG A 196 -48.41 -15.49 -0.59
CA ARG A 196 -47.69 -15.05 -1.80
C ARG A 196 -47.39 -13.55 -1.77
N GLU A 197 -48.34 -12.73 -1.33
CA GLU A 197 -48.12 -11.29 -1.12
C GLU A 197 -46.95 -11.05 -0.15
N LYS A 198 -46.92 -11.76 0.98
CA LYS A 198 -45.81 -11.66 1.94
C LYS A 198 -44.46 -12.06 1.34
N ILE A 199 -44.42 -13.15 0.57
CA ILE A 199 -43.18 -13.59 -0.11
C ILE A 199 -42.70 -12.50 -1.09
N LEU A 200 -43.60 -11.95 -1.90
CA LEU A 200 -43.26 -10.91 -2.87
C LEU A 200 -42.79 -9.61 -2.19
N LEU A 201 -43.36 -9.25 -1.04
CA LEU A 201 -42.90 -8.09 -0.26
C LEU A 201 -41.49 -8.32 0.29
N ASN A 202 -41.18 -9.52 0.77
CA ASN A 202 -39.83 -9.86 1.22
C ASN A 202 -38.82 -9.85 0.05
N GLU A 203 -39.18 -10.44 -1.09
CA GLU A 203 -38.33 -10.43 -2.30
C GLU A 203 -38.09 -9.00 -2.82
N LEU A 204 -39.10 -8.12 -2.72
CA LEU A 204 -38.97 -6.71 -3.08
C LEU A 204 -38.00 -5.99 -2.14
N ASP A 205 -38.12 -6.20 -0.83
CA ASP A 205 -37.21 -5.62 0.17
C ASP A 205 -35.76 -6.09 -0.03
N ASP A 206 -35.55 -7.39 -0.26
CA ASP A 206 -34.24 -7.97 -0.57
C ASP A 206 -33.64 -7.37 -1.85
N SER A 207 -34.47 -7.21 -2.89
CA SER A 207 -34.07 -6.59 -4.16
C SER A 207 -33.69 -5.11 -3.96
N GLN A 208 -34.43 -4.38 -3.11
CA GLN A 208 -34.12 -2.99 -2.78
C GLN A 208 -32.80 -2.86 -1.99
N LYS A 209 -32.57 -3.73 -1.01
CA LYS A 209 -31.29 -3.79 -0.27
C LYS A 209 -30.12 -4.11 -1.19
N SER A 210 -30.30 -5.08 -2.09
CA SER A 210 -29.30 -5.43 -3.11
C SER A 210 -28.97 -4.24 -4.02
N LEU A 211 -29.99 -3.51 -4.49
CA LEU A 211 -29.81 -2.30 -5.29
C LEU A 211 -29.03 -1.22 -4.53
N GLN A 212 -29.38 -0.97 -3.26
CA GLN A 212 -28.64 0.00 -2.43
C GLN A 212 -27.17 -0.38 -2.28
N ASN A 213 -26.88 -1.67 -2.08
CA ASN A 213 -25.50 -2.17 -1.99
C ASN A 213 -24.73 -1.98 -3.30
N ILE A 214 -25.36 -2.27 -4.45
CA ILE A 214 -24.75 -2.04 -5.77
C ILE A 214 -24.47 -0.55 -5.99
N VAL A 215 -25.40 0.34 -5.61
CA VAL A 215 -25.23 1.79 -5.74
C VAL A 215 -24.06 2.28 -4.87
N ARG A 216 -23.96 1.82 -3.61
CA ARG A 216 -22.83 2.15 -2.73
C ARG A 216 -21.49 1.70 -3.34
N ARG A 217 -21.41 0.46 -3.83
CA ARG A 217 -20.22 -0.06 -4.52
C ARG A 217 -19.87 0.76 -5.76
N LYS A 218 -20.87 1.13 -6.57
CA LYS A 218 -20.67 1.97 -7.77
C LYS A 218 -20.08 3.34 -7.42
N ILE A 219 -20.56 3.97 -6.35
CA ILE A 219 -20.01 5.25 -5.86
C ILE A 219 -18.56 5.07 -5.40
N GLY A 220 -18.27 4.01 -4.62
CA GLY A 220 -16.91 3.70 -4.17
C GLY A 220 -15.94 3.49 -5.34
N VAL A 221 -16.32 2.69 -6.34
CA VAL A 221 -15.51 2.46 -7.54
C VAL A 221 -15.31 3.76 -8.34
N LYS A 222 -16.33 4.61 -8.43
CA LYS A 222 -16.22 5.91 -9.12
C LYS A 222 -15.21 6.83 -8.41
N SER A 223 -15.29 6.93 -7.07
CA SER A 223 -14.36 7.73 -6.28
C SER A 223 -12.92 7.20 -6.38
N MET A 224 -12.72 5.88 -6.30
CA MET A 224 -11.41 5.26 -6.47
C MET A 224 -10.83 5.55 -7.87
N LYS A 225 -11.66 5.46 -8.91
CA LYS A 225 -11.24 5.81 -10.28
C LYS A 225 -10.77 7.26 -10.38
N GLU A 226 -11.47 8.20 -9.75
CA GLU A 226 -11.09 9.62 -9.74
C GLU A 226 -9.75 9.86 -9.04
N ILE A 227 -9.47 9.14 -7.94
CA ILE A 227 -8.17 9.20 -7.25
C ILE A 227 -7.05 8.67 -8.15
N LEU A 228 -7.23 7.48 -8.74
CA LEU A 228 -6.23 6.85 -9.62
C LEU A 228 -5.93 7.71 -10.85
N VAL A 229 -6.92 8.44 -11.39
CA VAL A 229 -6.68 9.37 -12.50
C VAL A 229 -5.77 10.52 -12.06
N LYS A 230 -5.99 11.11 -10.88
CA LYS A 230 -5.13 12.19 -10.36
C LYS A 230 -3.71 11.71 -10.08
N GLU A 231 -3.55 10.53 -9.48
CA GLU A 231 -2.23 9.93 -9.24
C GLU A 231 -1.47 9.66 -10.54
N ARG A 232 -2.19 9.18 -11.57
CA ARG A 232 -1.63 9.01 -12.91
C ARG A 232 -1.14 10.34 -13.48
N GLU A 233 -1.95 11.39 -13.43
CA GLU A 233 -1.58 12.73 -13.94
C GLU A 233 -0.36 13.29 -13.20
N GLU A 234 -0.27 13.14 -11.88
CA GLU A 234 0.89 13.55 -11.10
C GLU A 234 2.15 12.78 -11.51
N THR A 235 2.02 11.47 -11.72
CA THR A 235 3.13 10.61 -12.17
C THR A 235 3.58 10.98 -13.57
N GLU A 236 2.66 11.30 -14.48
CA GLU A 236 2.97 11.78 -15.83
C GLU A 236 3.71 13.13 -15.80
N ARG A 237 3.32 14.04 -14.89
CA ARG A 237 4.05 15.29 -14.67
C ARG A 237 5.48 15.06 -14.19
N LYS A 238 5.68 14.24 -13.16
CA LYS A 238 7.02 13.88 -12.64
C LYS A 238 7.89 13.23 -13.72
N ARG A 239 7.30 12.35 -14.53
CA ARG A 239 8.01 11.74 -15.67
C ARG A 239 8.49 12.79 -16.66
N LYS A 240 7.68 13.81 -16.94
CA LYS A 240 8.05 14.90 -17.85
C LYS A 240 9.22 15.73 -17.30
N GLU A 241 9.18 16.08 -16.02
CA GLU A 241 10.27 16.80 -15.33
C GLU A 241 11.59 16.02 -15.41
N ILE A 242 11.57 14.72 -15.12
CA ILE A 242 12.77 13.86 -15.23
C ILE A 242 13.31 13.80 -16.67
N LEU A 243 12.43 13.77 -17.68
CA LEU A 243 12.87 13.77 -19.08
C LEU A 243 13.52 15.09 -19.49
N GLU A 244 13.04 16.23 -18.97
CA GLU A 244 13.66 17.54 -19.17
C GLU A 244 15.04 17.62 -18.49
N GLU A 245 15.17 17.09 -17.27
CA GLU A 245 16.47 16.98 -16.58
C GLU A 245 17.46 16.10 -17.34
N LEU A 246 17.03 14.94 -17.85
CA LEU A 246 17.86 14.06 -18.67
C LEU A 246 18.32 14.73 -19.96
N ALA A 247 17.46 15.53 -20.59
CA ALA A 247 17.83 16.30 -21.78
C ALA A 247 18.94 17.32 -21.47
N LEU A 248 18.86 18.00 -20.32
CA LEU A 248 19.90 18.93 -19.87
C LEU A 248 21.23 18.22 -19.60
N ILE A 249 21.20 17.06 -18.93
CA ILE A 249 22.41 16.27 -18.67
C ILE A 249 23.07 15.84 -19.98
N ASN A 250 22.29 15.35 -20.94
CA ASN A 250 22.81 14.93 -22.24
C ASN A 250 23.43 16.11 -23.02
N HIS A 251 22.81 17.28 -22.96
CA HIS A 251 23.38 18.49 -23.54
C HIS A 251 24.73 18.84 -22.92
N HIS A 252 24.85 18.81 -21.60
CA HIS A 252 26.14 19.02 -20.93
C HIS A 252 27.17 17.96 -21.29
N LEU A 253 26.77 16.68 -21.41
CA LEU A 253 27.69 15.62 -21.84
C LEU A 253 28.23 15.88 -23.25
N GLU A 254 27.37 16.32 -24.18
CA GLU A 254 27.79 16.70 -25.53
C GLU A 254 28.76 17.90 -25.51
N GLU A 255 28.45 18.95 -24.73
CA GLU A 255 29.36 20.09 -24.58
C GLU A 255 30.72 19.70 -23.99
N GLN A 256 30.74 18.79 -23.00
CA GLN A 256 31.99 18.31 -22.42
C GLN A 256 32.75 17.40 -23.40
N GLY A 257 32.06 16.58 -24.17
CA GLY A 257 32.67 15.80 -25.26
C GLY A 257 33.39 16.71 -26.27
N ASN A 258 32.73 17.77 -26.72
CA ASN A 258 33.32 18.74 -27.64
C ASN A 258 34.52 19.49 -27.03
N LYS A 259 34.49 19.79 -25.72
CA LYS A 259 35.64 20.40 -25.02
C LYS A 259 36.81 19.43 -24.91
N GLN A 260 36.53 18.16 -24.65
CA GLN A 260 37.53 17.11 -24.60
C GLN A 260 38.20 16.93 -25.96
N GLU A 261 37.42 16.83 -27.04
CA GLU A 261 37.95 16.72 -28.41
C GLU A 261 38.89 17.88 -28.76
N ARG A 262 38.51 19.13 -28.44
CA ARG A 262 39.39 20.29 -28.65
C ARG A 262 40.68 20.23 -27.83
N ALA A 263 40.61 19.75 -26.59
CA ALA A 263 41.79 19.62 -25.74
C ALA A 263 42.73 18.53 -26.27
N GLU A 264 42.18 17.44 -26.81
CA GLU A 264 42.95 16.37 -27.48
C GLU A 264 43.62 16.90 -28.75
N GLU A 265 42.93 17.70 -29.57
CA GLU A 265 43.53 18.39 -30.73
C GLU A 265 44.69 19.32 -30.32
N GLU A 266 44.50 20.16 -29.30
CA GLU A 266 45.56 21.04 -28.77
C GLU A 266 46.74 20.24 -28.22
N GLU A 267 46.49 19.10 -27.56
CA GLU A 267 47.54 18.20 -27.07
C GLU A 267 48.36 17.63 -28.24
N GLU A 268 47.71 17.15 -29.30
CA GLU A 268 48.39 16.62 -30.50
C GLU A 268 49.24 17.68 -31.21
N GLU A 269 48.77 18.94 -31.29
CA GLU A 269 49.53 20.05 -31.84
C GLU A 269 50.80 20.34 -31.02
N VAL A 270 50.69 20.37 -29.69
CA VAL A 270 51.83 20.60 -28.79
C VAL A 270 52.83 19.45 -28.86
N ILE A 271 52.36 18.19 -28.92
CA ILE A 271 53.22 17.02 -29.12
C ILE A 271 54.01 17.16 -30.43
N SER A 272 53.33 17.50 -31.52
CA SER A 272 53.94 17.71 -32.84
C SER A 272 54.98 18.84 -32.82
N GLN A 273 54.70 19.93 -32.11
CA GLN A 273 55.63 21.04 -31.93
C GLN A 273 56.88 20.61 -31.14
N ILE A 274 56.71 19.85 -30.06
CA ILE A 274 57.81 19.30 -29.26
C ILE A 274 58.72 18.42 -30.12
N GLU A 275 58.15 17.57 -30.98
CA GLU A 275 58.93 16.72 -31.89
C GLU A 275 59.76 17.53 -32.89
N LEU A 276 59.17 18.58 -33.47
CA LEU A 276 59.89 19.48 -34.38
C LEU A 276 61.04 20.21 -33.67
N ILE A 277 60.82 20.70 -32.45
CA ILE A 277 61.84 21.36 -31.64
C ILE A 277 62.96 20.38 -31.30
N ARG A 278 62.63 19.14 -30.89
CA ARG A 278 63.63 18.09 -30.61
C ARG A 278 64.51 17.83 -31.82
N LYS A 279 63.92 17.64 -33.00
CA LYS A 279 64.66 17.42 -34.26
C LYS A 279 65.57 18.61 -34.60
N THR A 280 65.09 19.83 -34.42
CA THR A 280 65.88 21.05 -34.67
C THR A 280 67.05 21.14 -33.69
N LEU A 281 66.81 20.83 -32.42
CA LEU A 281 67.82 20.83 -31.37
C LEU A 281 68.91 19.77 -31.62
N ASP A 282 68.54 18.59 -32.11
CA ASP A 282 69.48 17.55 -32.51
C ASP A 282 70.36 17.97 -33.71
N ASN A 283 69.77 18.64 -34.71
CA ASN A 283 70.52 19.21 -35.83
C ASN A 283 71.53 20.26 -35.36
N VAL A 284 71.10 21.21 -34.52
CA VAL A 284 71.97 22.27 -33.97
C VAL A 284 73.09 21.68 -33.12
N LYS A 285 72.80 20.66 -32.29
CA LYS A 285 73.84 19.93 -31.54
C LYS A 285 74.87 19.29 -32.47
N GLY A 286 74.42 18.64 -33.54
CA GLY A 286 75.33 18.05 -34.52
C GLY A 286 76.19 19.10 -35.25
N GLU A 287 75.65 20.28 -35.56
CA GLU A 287 76.43 21.39 -36.12
C GLU A 287 77.44 21.96 -35.11
N LEU A 288 77.02 22.13 -33.85
CA LEU A 288 77.90 22.57 -32.76
C LEU A 288 79.08 21.62 -32.55
N GLU A 289 78.84 20.31 -32.59
CA GLU A 289 79.91 19.31 -32.49
C GLU A 289 80.89 19.41 -33.68
N LYS A 290 80.38 19.61 -34.91
CA LYS A 290 81.23 19.81 -36.10
C LYS A 290 82.08 21.08 -35.98
N THR A 291 81.51 22.20 -35.58
CA THR A 291 82.25 23.46 -35.42
C THR A 291 83.29 23.36 -34.31
N LYS A 292 82.94 22.71 -33.20
CA LYS A 292 83.88 22.40 -32.11
C LYS A 292 85.08 21.58 -32.60
N MET A 293 84.86 20.57 -33.44
CA MET A 293 85.94 19.77 -34.04
C MET A 293 86.83 20.59 -34.99
N LEU A 294 86.26 21.47 -35.82
CA LEU A 294 87.02 22.34 -36.72
C LEU A 294 87.86 23.39 -35.96
N ALA A 295 87.32 23.96 -34.89
CA ALA A 295 88.04 24.91 -34.03
C ALA A 295 89.27 24.24 -33.37
N LEU A 296 89.10 23.02 -32.84
CA LEU A 296 90.19 22.24 -32.27
C LEU A 296 91.27 21.90 -33.29
N GLY A 297 90.90 21.55 -34.52
CA GLY A 297 91.84 21.31 -35.62
C GLY A 297 92.63 22.55 -36.05
N SER A 298 92.12 23.74 -35.74
CA SER A 298 92.76 25.03 -36.08
C SER A 298 93.69 25.56 -34.99
N GLY A 299 93.88 24.82 -33.90
CA GLY A 299 94.77 25.20 -32.78
C GLY A 299 94.13 26.12 -31.74
N VAL A 300 92.82 26.37 -31.79
CA VAL A 300 92.10 27.12 -30.76
C VAL A 300 91.92 26.23 -29.52
N SER A 301 92.32 26.72 -28.35
CA SER A 301 92.19 25.99 -27.09
C SER A 301 90.72 25.86 -26.68
N LEU A 302 90.29 24.65 -26.29
CA LEU A 302 88.95 24.38 -25.71
C LEU A 302 88.60 25.35 -24.57
N HIS A 303 89.61 25.81 -23.82
CA HIS A 303 89.41 26.67 -22.68
C HIS A 303 88.95 28.09 -23.04
N GLU A 304 89.20 28.55 -24.27
CA GLU A 304 88.74 29.86 -24.77
C GLU A 304 87.29 29.82 -25.27
N LEU A 305 86.75 28.63 -25.58
CA LEU A 305 85.40 28.45 -26.13
C LEU A 305 84.31 28.37 -25.05
N ASP A 306 84.63 27.92 -23.84
CA ASP A 306 83.65 27.76 -22.75
C ASP A 306 83.52 29.02 -21.85
N THR A 307 84.32 30.07 -22.06
CA THR A 307 84.37 31.26 -21.19
C THR A 307 83.54 32.46 -21.68
N ASN A 308 82.86 32.37 -22.82
CA ASN A 308 81.93 33.40 -23.34
C ASN A 308 80.52 32.81 -23.50
#